data_AF-A0AAD7I687-F1
#
_entry.id   AF-A0AAD7I687-F1
#
_cell.length_a   1.000
_cell.length_b   1.000
_cell.length_c   1.000
_cell.angle_alpha   90.00
_cell.angle_beta   90.00
_cell.angle_gamma   90.00
#
_symmetry.space_group_name_H-M   'P 1'
#
loop_
_entity.id
_entity.type
_entity.pdbx_description
1 polymer ?
#
loop_
_entity_poly.entity_id
_entity_poly.type
_entity_poly.pdbx_seq_one_letter_code
_entity_poly.pdbx_strand_id
1 'polypeptide(L)'
;MADKQKQKKRQKQAERSSGKRKGKKTLEKAPDSEPEQIAIPKPRARPLTVRLPAPVHAAASARSETTAEADAVAALVAIGGRPAVEYEDRMDQIFAATVPGVSVGDLRKEREGKEGSGSDDEEETDDSDSESSDDDDLADSVPVSSPSHDANSRRNKFTMTFQVPYNGASRELDIESITPFNTFLDELATAMSTRKSLLSGIAYLPSYLPKNPKPIPKLLEDGKSWKKLIQSVEAYIAAEKEKKKGNGVPRPFSILIIDTSGGDPKGKVSATKKGKKDTSEQSEPPSDKKEHVFYRQLEQKYHCAEHEKPCAVLSDGTHYHLTDNDLSKWAYLIVKPDLVQSQHRATVDTLPKDLKIEDAVPRQHAARKAMARNGQEASEPPAWLLPFMGMAMGGVMRNNLAFETPQQPAVHHPLTPAAGPSRRAAYDSDPPSSGTKRAAGIAAPSIWTWLASLDSDTEDRGRHAGKINYSSYSLKFDDNGMYNLTDMEGVDATQLSSLIGAPIGIAQRMVKYAKEDLEKLSNAVKRARRV
;
A
#
# COMPACT_ATOMS: atom_id res chain seq x y z
N MET A 1 1.34 -49.10 -60.17
CA MET A 1 0.70 -47.85 -59.65
C MET A 1 1.38 -47.28 -58.39
N ALA A 2 2.31 -47.97 -57.73
CA ALA A 2 3.02 -47.46 -56.55
C ALA A 2 4.26 -46.58 -56.87
N ASP A 3 4.87 -46.72 -58.07
CA ASP A 3 6.10 -45.96 -58.40
C ASP A 3 5.86 -44.51 -58.85
N LYS A 4 4.65 -44.18 -59.33
CA LYS A 4 4.33 -42.79 -59.75
C LYS A 4 4.18 -41.82 -58.56
N GLN A 5 3.90 -42.32 -57.35
CA GLN A 5 3.84 -41.47 -56.15
C GLN A 5 5.22 -41.19 -55.54
N LYS A 6 6.21 -42.04 -55.76
CA LYS A 6 7.57 -41.87 -55.21
C LYS A 6 8.40 -40.84 -55.98
N GLN A 7 8.15 -40.67 -57.29
CA GLN A 7 8.79 -39.63 -58.10
C GLN A 7 8.25 -38.21 -57.81
N LYS A 8 6.94 -38.06 -57.55
CA LYS A 8 6.35 -36.75 -57.19
C LYS A 8 6.86 -36.19 -55.86
N LYS A 9 7.25 -37.05 -54.92
CA LYS A 9 7.81 -36.64 -53.62
C LYS A 9 9.27 -36.19 -53.69
N ARG A 10 10.03 -36.66 -54.69
CA ARG A 10 11.45 -36.28 -54.89
C ARG A 10 11.62 -34.96 -55.64
N GLN A 11 10.72 -34.60 -56.58
CA GLN A 11 10.77 -33.29 -57.23
C GLN A 11 10.44 -32.13 -56.27
N LYS A 12 9.55 -32.34 -55.29
CA LYS A 12 9.15 -31.27 -54.35
C LYS A 12 10.19 -30.96 -53.26
N GLN A 13 11.25 -31.77 -53.13
CA GLN A 13 12.39 -31.51 -52.24
C GLN A 13 13.58 -30.83 -52.94
N ALA A 14 13.64 -30.83 -54.27
CA ALA A 14 14.73 -30.20 -55.03
C ALA A 14 14.53 -28.68 -55.24
N GLU A 15 13.32 -28.15 -55.07
CA GLU A 15 13.03 -26.71 -55.26
C GLU A 15 13.22 -25.85 -54.00
N ARG A 16 13.53 -26.44 -52.84
CA ARG A 16 13.69 -25.68 -51.57
C ARG A 16 15.15 -25.37 -51.19
N SER A 17 16.14 -25.69 -52.03
CA SER A 17 17.56 -25.51 -51.69
C SER A 17 18.34 -24.47 -52.52
N SER A 18 17.72 -23.67 -53.38
CA SER A 18 18.43 -22.62 -54.13
C SER A 18 18.41 -21.25 -53.42
N GLY A 19 19.01 -21.23 -52.22
CA GLY A 19 19.36 -19.98 -51.52
C GLY A 19 20.46 -19.23 -52.28
N LYS A 20 20.05 -18.29 -53.13
CA LYS A 20 20.89 -17.41 -53.96
C LYS A 20 21.72 -16.47 -53.05
N ARG A 21 22.95 -16.89 -52.68
CA ARG A 21 23.96 -16.04 -52.03
C ARG A 21 24.42 -14.95 -53.01
N LYS A 22 24.05 -13.69 -52.77
CA LYS A 22 24.74 -12.54 -53.38
C LYS A 22 26.04 -12.29 -52.61
N GLY A 23 27.16 -12.71 -53.18
CA GLY A 23 28.49 -12.29 -52.75
C GLY A 23 28.69 -10.81 -53.05
N LYS A 24 29.00 -10.02 -52.03
CA LYS A 24 29.43 -8.63 -52.19
C LYS A 24 30.93 -8.66 -52.48
N LYS A 25 31.25 -8.22 -53.70
CA LYS A 25 32.58 -8.13 -54.30
C LYS A 25 33.47 -7.20 -53.47
N THR A 26 34.50 -7.77 -52.84
CA THR A 26 35.65 -7.05 -52.30
C THR A 26 36.45 -6.50 -53.47
N LEU A 27 36.65 -5.20 -53.54
CA LEU A 27 37.62 -4.57 -54.44
C LEU A 27 38.74 -4.03 -53.57
N GLU A 28 39.91 -4.64 -53.68
CA GLU A 28 41.18 -4.08 -53.24
C GLU A 28 41.49 -2.81 -54.04
N LYS A 29 41.83 -1.72 -53.33
CA LYS A 29 42.83 -0.76 -53.80
C LYS A 29 43.44 -0.06 -52.59
N ALA A 30 44.73 -0.27 -52.40
CA ALA A 30 45.61 0.46 -51.47
C ALA A 30 46.14 1.75 -52.15
N PRO A 31 47.13 2.45 -51.59
CA PRO A 31 47.10 3.27 -50.37
C PRO A 31 47.61 4.71 -50.66
N ASP A 32 47.12 5.75 -49.97
CA ASP A 32 47.95 6.93 -49.64
C ASP A 32 47.25 7.97 -48.75
N SER A 33 48.10 8.76 -48.08
CA SER A 33 47.91 10.02 -47.34
C SER A 33 47.28 10.05 -45.94
N GLU A 34 48.19 10.23 -44.97
CA GLU A 34 48.22 11.13 -43.79
C GLU A 34 47.03 11.25 -42.80
N PRO A 35 47.32 11.24 -41.47
CA PRO A 35 46.31 11.48 -40.45
C PRO A 35 46.17 12.98 -40.11
N GLU A 36 45.05 13.59 -40.53
CA GLU A 36 44.62 14.89 -39.99
C GLU A 36 44.08 14.72 -38.56
N GLN A 37 44.77 15.38 -37.63
CA GLN A 37 44.42 15.45 -36.21
C GLN A 37 43.17 16.31 -35.99
N ILE A 38 42.04 15.68 -35.71
CA ILE A 38 40.84 16.40 -35.22
C ILE A 38 41.01 16.66 -33.73
N ALA A 39 41.21 17.94 -33.41
CA ALA A 39 41.42 18.47 -32.07
C ALA A 39 40.23 18.24 -31.13
N ILE A 40 40.53 17.71 -29.94
CA ILE A 40 39.63 17.62 -28.79
C ILE A 40 39.43 19.05 -28.23
N PRO A 41 38.19 19.57 -28.10
CA PRO A 41 37.98 20.88 -27.50
C PRO A 41 38.22 20.85 -25.98
N LYS A 42 39.13 21.71 -25.52
CA LYS A 42 39.47 21.92 -24.10
C LYS A 42 38.26 22.42 -23.29
N PRO A 43 38.09 21.97 -22.02
CA PRO A 43 37.07 22.51 -21.12
C PRO A 43 37.39 23.96 -20.71
N ARG A 44 36.37 24.82 -20.78
CA ARG A 44 36.41 26.24 -20.46
C ARG A 44 36.62 26.45 -18.94
N ALA A 45 37.55 27.31 -18.56
CA ALA A 45 37.86 27.65 -17.17
C ALA A 45 36.66 28.34 -16.49
N ARG A 46 36.38 27.96 -15.24
CA ARG A 46 35.39 28.62 -14.38
C ARG A 46 35.92 29.99 -13.92
N PRO A 47 35.09 31.05 -13.87
CA PRO A 47 35.49 32.34 -13.33
C PRO A 47 35.70 32.25 -11.81
N LEU A 48 36.84 32.78 -11.35
CA LEU A 48 37.19 33.00 -9.96
C LEU A 48 36.22 34.00 -9.32
N THR A 49 35.57 33.58 -8.24
CA THR A 49 34.80 34.46 -7.36
C THR A 49 35.74 35.40 -6.61
N VAL A 50 35.64 36.70 -6.94
CA VAL A 50 36.31 37.80 -6.24
C VAL A 50 35.68 37.93 -4.85
N ARG A 51 36.47 37.68 -3.79
CA ARG A 51 36.13 38.00 -2.41
C ARG A 51 36.22 39.52 -2.22
N LEU A 52 35.10 40.16 -1.90
CA LEU A 52 35.06 41.51 -1.35
C LEU A 52 35.22 41.45 0.19
N PRO A 53 35.93 42.42 0.80
CA PRO A 53 36.24 42.42 2.23
C PRO A 53 35.06 42.90 3.09
N ALA A 54 35.03 42.37 4.31
CA ALA A 54 34.07 42.71 5.36
C ALA A 54 34.22 44.18 5.83
N PRO A 55 33.12 44.88 6.15
CA PRO A 55 33.20 46.16 6.84
C PRO A 55 33.44 45.95 8.34
N VAL A 56 34.48 46.63 8.81
CA VAL A 56 34.85 46.81 10.20
C VAL A 56 33.91 47.86 10.80
N HIS A 57 33.15 47.50 11.83
CA HIS A 57 32.64 48.48 12.78
C HIS A 57 32.95 48.02 14.20
N ALA A 58 33.83 48.78 14.83
CA ALA A 58 34.11 48.80 16.25
C ALA A 58 33.25 49.87 16.93
N ALA A 59 32.68 49.52 18.08
CA ALA A 59 32.45 50.36 19.28
C ALA A 59 31.48 49.57 20.18
N ALA A 60 31.95 48.87 21.21
CA ALA A 60 32.21 49.41 22.55
C ALA A 60 30.95 49.98 23.22
N SER A 61 30.33 49.19 24.10
CA SER A 61 29.87 49.71 25.39
C SER A 61 29.74 48.57 26.40
N ALA A 62 30.34 48.77 27.56
CA ALA A 62 30.43 47.85 28.68
C ALA A 62 29.37 48.17 29.73
N ARG A 63 28.85 47.14 30.42
CA ARG A 63 28.94 46.93 31.88
C ARG A 63 27.78 46.10 32.45
N SER A 64 28.19 45.13 33.27
CA SER A 64 27.58 44.59 34.51
C SER A 64 26.09 44.20 34.54
N GLU A 65 25.82 42.93 34.81
CA GLU A 65 25.30 42.53 36.14
C GLU A 65 25.43 41.01 36.36
N THR A 66 25.90 40.68 37.54
CA THR A 66 26.18 39.33 38.04
C THR A 66 25.11 38.93 39.06
N THR A 67 24.89 37.62 39.17
CA THR A 67 24.39 36.89 40.35
C THR A 67 22.96 37.12 40.82
N ALA A 68 22.02 36.24 40.40
CA ALA A 68 20.81 35.90 41.16
C ALA A 68 20.08 34.64 40.62
N GLU A 69 20.73 33.47 40.54
CA GLU A 69 20.03 32.19 40.21
C GLU A 69 20.51 31.01 41.06
N ALA A 70 20.82 31.24 42.34
CA ALA A 70 21.17 30.17 43.28
C ALA A 70 20.05 29.80 44.28
N ASP A 71 18.87 30.43 44.20
CA ASP A 71 17.84 30.34 45.26
C ASP A 71 16.52 29.64 44.85
N ALA A 72 16.44 29.09 43.64
CA ALA A 72 15.23 28.42 43.14
C ALA A 72 15.18 26.90 43.43
N VAL A 73 16.28 26.29 43.91
CA VAL A 73 16.38 24.83 44.09
C VAL A 73 16.01 24.37 45.52
N ALA A 74 15.94 25.29 46.49
CA ALA A 74 15.55 24.97 47.87
C ALA A 74 14.03 24.84 48.09
N ALA A 75 13.19 25.34 47.16
CA ALA A 75 11.73 25.35 47.32
C ALA A 75 11.01 24.05 46.86
N LEU A 76 11.70 23.13 46.17
CA LEU A 76 11.10 21.89 45.63
C LEU A 76 11.28 20.65 46.51
N VAL A 77 12.01 20.75 47.62
CA VAL A 77 12.26 19.62 48.55
C VAL A 77 11.23 19.57 49.70
N ALA A 78 10.34 20.56 49.82
CA ALA A 78 9.43 20.71 50.96
C ALA A 78 7.98 20.19 50.76
N ILE A 79 7.66 19.50 49.65
CA ILE A 79 6.31 18.94 49.40
C ILE A 79 6.38 17.40 49.28
N GLY A 80 7.22 16.77 50.12
CA GLY A 80 7.28 15.33 50.30
C GLY A 80 6.80 14.96 51.70
N GLY A 81 5.50 14.76 51.88
CA GLY A 81 4.96 14.35 53.17
C GLY A 81 3.44 14.19 53.18
N ARG A 82 2.95 13.05 52.69
CA ARG A 82 1.65 12.52 53.14
C ARG A 82 1.77 11.01 53.42
N PRO A 83 1.20 10.55 54.55
CA PRO A 83 1.39 9.19 55.04
C PRO A 83 0.53 8.18 54.28
N ALA A 84 1.05 6.95 54.20
CA ALA A 84 0.33 5.77 53.78
C ALA A 84 -0.88 5.54 54.70
N VAL A 85 -2.06 5.38 54.11
CA VAL A 85 -3.25 4.88 54.80
C VAL A 85 -3.70 3.64 54.04
N GLU A 86 -3.64 2.52 54.75
CA GLU A 86 -4.16 1.20 54.38
C GLU A 86 -5.64 1.31 53.97
N TYR A 87 -5.97 0.80 52.79
CA TYR A 87 -7.35 0.71 52.31
C TYR A 87 -7.56 -0.61 51.56
N GLU A 88 -7.27 -1.72 52.22
CA GLU A 88 -7.66 -3.06 51.79
C GLU A 88 -8.25 -3.83 52.98
N ASP A 89 -9.47 -3.50 53.43
CA ASP A 89 -10.28 -4.46 54.21
C ASP A 89 -11.77 -4.09 54.41
N ARG A 90 -12.44 -3.38 53.47
CA ARG A 90 -13.83 -2.91 53.71
C ARG A 90 -14.79 -2.96 52.52
N MET A 91 -14.62 -3.91 51.61
CA MET A 91 -15.59 -4.13 50.52
C MET A 91 -16.31 -5.49 50.56
N ASP A 92 -15.99 -6.39 51.49
CA ASP A 92 -16.60 -7.73 51.55
C ASP A 92 -17.80 -7.87 52.51
N GLN A 93 -18.34 -6.77 53.05
CA GLN A 93 -19.41 -6.81 54.06
C GLN A 93 -20.76 -6.21 53.62
N ILE A 94 -20.96 -5.91 52.33
CA ILE A 94 -22.20 -5.25 51.84
C ILE A 94 -23.14 -6.20 51.07
N PHE A 95 -22.73 -7.40 50.66
CA PHE A 95 -23.60 -8.31 49.89
C PHE A 95 -24.30 -9.41 50.70
N ALA A 96 -24.21 -9.40 52.03
CA ALA A 96 -24.67 -10.52 52.86
C ALA A 96 -25.90 -10.23 53.75
N ALA A 97 -26.74 -9.23 53.47
CA ALA A 97 -27.93 -9.00 54.28
C ALA A 97 -29.16 -8.51 53.48
N THR A 98 -30.30 -9.19 53.73
CA THR A 98 -31.72 -8.80 53.50
C THR A 98 -32.23 -8.84 52.04
N VAL A 99 -33.30 -9.54 51.62
CA VAL A 99 -34.58 -9.98 52.26
C VAL A 99 -35.14 -11.24 51.54
N PRO A 100 -35.97 -12.09 52.19
CA PRO A 100 -36.42 -13.39 51.69
C PRO A 100 -37.82 -13.40 51.03
N GLY A 101 -38.05 -14.40 50.17
CA GLY A 101 -39.34 -15.08 49.96
C GLY A 101 -40.44 -14.36 49.15
N VAL A 102 -40.63 -14.77 47.88
CA VAL A 102 -41.96 -14.80 47.25
C VAL A 102 -42.11 -16.06 46.39
N SER A 103 -43.28 -16.66 46.56
CA SER A 103 -43.80 -17.95 46.09
C SER A 103 -43.93 -18.09 44.57
N VAL A 104 -43.85 -19.36 44.15
CA VAL A 104 -44.33 -19.94 42.89
C VAL A 104 -45.80 -19.57 42.65
N GLY A 105 -46.15 -19.25 41.40
CA GLY A 105 -47.53 -19.07 40.95
C GLY A 105 -47.62 -18.71 39.46
N ASP A 106 -47.84 -19.74 38.65
CA ASP A 106 -48.85 -19.79 37.58
C ASP A 106 -49.28 -18.46 36.94
N LEU A 107 -49.04 -18.29 35.63
CA LEU A 107 -49.92 -17.52 34.73
C LEU A 107 -49.57 -17.76 33.26
N ARG A 108 -50.20 -18.82 32.73
CA ARG A 108 -50.62 -18.99 31.34
C ARG A 108 -51.65 -17.90 30.99
N LYS A 109 -51.35 -16.97 30.07
CA LYS A 109 -52.41 -16.22 29.37
C LYS A 109 -51.94 -15.57 28.06
N GLU A 110 -52.49 -16.13 26.98
CA GLU A 110 -53.00 -15.47 25.77
C GLU A 110 -52.21 -14.31 25.15
N ARG A 111 -51.74 -14.55 23.91
CA ARG A 111 -51.77 -13.50 22.89
C ARG A 111 -52.27 -14.10 21.56
N GLU A 112 -53.58 -14.17 21.47
CA GLU A 112 -54.32 -14.24 20.21
C GLU A 112 -54.35 -12.87 19.51
N GLY A 113 -54.44 -12.93 18.19
CA GLY A 113 -54.94 -11.85 17.33
C GLY A 113 -53.90 -10.82 16.86
N LYS A 114 -53.91 -10.36 15.62
CA LYS A 114 -54.99 -10.37 14.62
C LYS A 114 -54.45 -9.69 13.34
N GLU A 115 -54.73 -10.29 12.18
CA GLU A 115 -54.99 -9.71 10.83
C GLU A 115 -53.98 -8.71 10.22
N GLY A 116 -53.63 -8.69 8.94
CA GLY A 116 -54.16 -9.33 7.73
C GLY A 116 -53.60 -8.63 6.49
N SER A 117 -54.01 -9.09 5.30
CA SER A 117 -53.80 -8.53 3.94
C SER A 117 -52.41 -8.81 3.33
N GLY A 118 -52.25 -9.53 2.21
CA GLY A 118 -53.16 -9.86 1.11
C GLY A 118 -52.52 -9.37 -0.20
N SER A 119 -52.07 -10.30 -1.06
CA SER A 119 -51.89 -10.20 -2.52
C SER A 119 -51.27 -11.55 -2.94
N ASP A 120 -52.05 -12.51 -3.45
CA ASP A 120 -52.45 -12.63 -4.87
C ASP A 120 -51.28 -12.36 -5.82
N ASP A 121 -50.62 -13.44 -6.24
CA ASP A 121 -50.30 -13.65 -7.65
C ASP A 121 -50.16 -15.16 -7.88
N GLU A 122 -51.11 -15.67 -8.66
CA GLU A 122 -51.24 -17.03 -9.14
C GLU A 122 -50.38 -17.18 -10.40
N GLU A 123 -49.52 -18.19 -10.48
CA GLU A 123 -49.20 -18.79 -11.79
C GLU A 123 -49.21 -20.32 -11.67
N GLU A 124 -50.19 -20.88 -12.38
CA GLU A 124 -50.43 -22.27 -12.67
C GLU A 124 -49.20 -22.91 -13.33
N THR A 125 -48.75 -24.06 -12.83
CA THR A 125 -47.99 -25.02 -13.65
C THR A 125 -48.54 -26.41 -13.41
N ASP A 126 -49.56 -26.68 -14.22
CA ASP A 126 -49.84 -27.88 -15.02
C ASP A 126 -49.27 -29.21 -14.56
N ASP A 127 -50.22 -30.12 -14.37
CA ASP A 127 -50.12 -31.52 -14.07
C ASP A 127 -49.27 -32.30 -15.10
N SER A 128 -48.41 -33.18 -14.62
CA SER A 128 -47.95 -34.32 -15.41
C SER A 128 -47.86 -35.53 -14.52
N ASP A 129 -49.04 -36.14 -14.44
CA ASP A 129 -49.36 -37.50 -14.05
C ASP A 129 -48.48 -38.52 -14.80
N SER A 130 -47.73 -39.33 -14.06
CA SER A 130 -47.12 -40.55 -14.59
C SER A 130 -47.01 -41.57 -13.47
N GLU A 131 -48.09 -42.35 -13.35
CA GLU A 131 -48.17 -43.51 -12.49
C GLU A 131 -47.41 -44.73 -13.07
N SER A 132 -47.02 -45.59 -12.13
CA SER A 132 -46.66 -47.01 -12.26
C SER A 132 -45.24 -47.37 -12.73
N SER A 133 -44.45 -47.90 -11.79
CA SER A 133 -44.31 -49.37 -11.71
C SER A 133 -43.75 -49.76 -10.35
N ASP A 134 -44.50 -50.65 -9.71
CA ASP A 134 -44.13 -51.40 -8.51
C ASP A 134 -42.89 -52.29 -8.72
N ASP A 135 -42.38 -52.74 -7.57
CA ASP A 135 -41.55 -53.92 -7.33
C ASP A 135 -40.06 -53.86 -7.73
N ASP A 136 -39.19 -53.66 -6.73
CA ASP A 136 -38.39 -54.78 -6.22
C ASP A 136 -37.61 -54.37 -4.95
N ASP A 137 -37.98 -55.00 -3.85
CA ASP A 137 -37.16 -55.26 -2.67
C ASP A 137 -35.79 -55.79 -3.09
N LEU A 138 -34.71 -55.14 -2.68
CA LEU A 138 -33.50 -55.81 -2.19
C LEU A 138 -32.57 -54.79 -1.51
N ALA A 139 -32.40 -54.99 -0.22
CA ALA A 139 -31.44 -54.30 0.62
C ALA A 139 -30.02 -54.37 0.05
N ASP A 140 -29.48 -53.23 -0.37
CA ASP A 140 -28.03 -53.01 -0.39
C ASP A 140 -27.73 -51.57 0.00
N SER A 141 -26.86 -51.43 0.99
CA SER A 141 -26.58 -50.18 1.69
C SER A 141 -25.63 -49.34 0.84
N VAL A 142 -26.18 -48.59 -0.11
CA VAL A 142 -25.39 -47.67 -0.93
C VAL A 142 -24.95 -46.49 -0.05
N PRO A 143 -23.63 -46.26 0.15
CA PRO A 143 -23.16 -45.14 0.94
C PRO A 143 -23.54 -43.85 0.21
N VAL A 144 -24.44 -43.07 0.82
CA VAL A 144 -24.74 -41.67 0.48
C VAL A 144 -23.41 -40.91 0.57
N SER A 145 -22.70 -40.88 -0.55
CA SER A 145 -21.47 -40.13 -0.74
C SER A 145 -21.89 -38.68 -0.89
N SER A 146 -21.78 -37.94 0.20
CA SER A 146 -22.05 -36.50 0.24
C SER A 146 -21.35 -35.82 -0.94
N PRO A 147 -22.08 -35.14 -1.84
CA PRO A 147 -21.50 -34.38 -2.94
C PRO A 147 -20.92 -33.07 -2.38
N SER A 148 -19.91 -33.18 -1.53
CA SER A 148 -19.36 -32.06 -0.79
C SER A 148 -17.86 -31.91 -1.09
N HIS A 149 -17.54 -30.81 -1.78
CA HIS A 149 -16.21 -30.19 -1.95
C HIS A 149 -15.30 -30.53 -3.15
N ASP A 150 -15.52 -31.60 -3.92
CA ASP A 150 -14.58 -31.93 -5.02
C ASP A 150 -14.78 -31.19 -6.35
N ALA A 151 -15.84 -30.38 -6.49
CA ALA A 151 -16.10 -29.61 -7.72
C ALA A 151 -15.03 -28.54 -8.03
N ASN A 152 -14.17 -28.19 -7.05
CA ASN A 152 -13.10 -27.21 -7.24
C ASN A 152 -11.78 -27.82 -7.76
N SER A 153 -11.61 -29.15 -7.76
CA SER A 153 -10.34 -29.80 -8.13
C SER A 153 -10.01 -29.73 -9.63
N ARG A 154 -10.99 -29.40 -10.48
CA ARG A 154 -10.83 -29.37 -11.95
C ARG A 154 -10.45 -28.00 -12.52
N ARG A 155 -10.29 -26.96 -11.70
CA ARG A 155 -9.84 -25.66 -12.22
C ARG A 155 -8.38 -25.74 -12.62
N ASN A 156 -8.06 -25.23 -13.80
CA ASN A 156 -6.68 -25.17 -14.28
C ASN A 156 -5.87 -24.32 -13.31
N LYS A 157 -4.88 -24.93 -12.64
CA LYS A 157 -3.93 -24.22 -11.80
C LYS A 157 -2.96 -23.44 -12.68
N PHE A 158 -2.81 -22.14 -12.43
CA PHE A 158 -1.82 -21.29 -13.10
C PHE A 158 -1.27 -20.24 -12.13
N THR A 159 -0.09 -19.73 -12.43
CA THR A 159 0.60 -18.70 -11.64
C THR A 159 0.40 -17.33 -12.27
N MET A 160 0.13 -16.33 -11.45
CA MET A 160 -0.02 -14.92 -11.81
C MET A 160 1.12 -14.13 -11.20
N THR A 161 1.86 -13.37 -12.01
CA THR A 161 2.94 -12.50 -11.54
C THR A 161 2.42 -11.07 -11.31
N PHE A 162 2.56 -10.59 -10.09
CA PHE A 162 2.17 -9.25 -9.66
C PHE A 162 3.39 -8.33 -9.55
N GLN A 163 3.28 -7.11 -10.07
CA GLN A 163 4.26 -6.05 -9.88
C GLN A 163 3.79 -5.15 -8.73
N VAL A 164 4.47 -5.27 -7.59
CA VAL A 164 4.08 -4.67 -6.32
C VAL A 164 4.97 -3.47 -6.00
N PRO A 165 4.43 -2.27 -5.72
CA PRO A 165 5.23 -1.11 -5.38
C PRO A 165 5.90 -1.28 -4.00
N TYR A 166 7.18 -0.92 -3.91
CA TYR A 166 7.96 -0.97 -2.68
C TYR A 166 9.06 0.09 -2.69
N ASN A 167 8.98 1.07 -1.79
CA ASN A 167 10.01 2.12 -1.58
C ASN A 167 10.51 2.78 -2.89
N GLY A 168 9.60 3.16 -3.77
CA GLY A 168 9.93 3.78 -5.08
C GLY A 168 10.41 2.82 -6.16
N ALA A 169 10.44 1.52 -5.88
CA ALA A 169 10.72 0.44 -6.84
C ALA A 169 9.50 -0.49 -6.99
N SER A 170 9.63 -1.51 -7.85
CA SER A 170 8.65 -2.59 -7.98
C SER A 170 9.28 -3.94 -7.63
N ARG A 171 8.58 -4.77 -6.84
CA ARG A 171 8.89 -6.18 -6.57
C ARG A 171 7.98 -7.08 -7.38
N GLU A 172 8.45 -8.28 -7.71
CA GLU A 172 7.63 -9.32 -8.31
C GLU A 172 7.09 -10.25 -7.23
N LEU A 173 5.81 -10.60 -7.30
CA LEU A 173 5.13 -11.52 -6.39
C LEU A 173 4.33 -12.52 -7.23
N ASP A 174 4.66 -13.80 -7.11
CA ASP A 174 4.00 -14.87 -7.85
C ASP A 174 2.94 -15.55 -7.00
N ILE A 175 1.68 -15.53 -7.45
CA ILE A 175 0.52 -16.07 -6.72
C ILE A 175 -0.18 -17.10 -7.59
N GLU A 176 -0.58 -18.22 -6.99
CA GLU A 176 -1.34 -19.26 -7.68
C GLU A 176 -2.84 -18.89 -7.77
N SER A 177 -3.51 -19.32 -8.85
CA SER A 177 -4.94 -19.06 -9.06
C SER A 177 -5.87 -19.67 -8.00
N ILE A 178 -5.37 -20.65 -7.25
CA ILE A 178 -6.10 -21.31 -6.15
C ILE A 178 -5.98 -20.56 -4.82
N THR A 179 -5.06 -19.60 -4.71
CA THR A 179 -4.80 -18.88 -3.46
C THR A 179 -6.04 -18.07 -3.06
N PRO A 180 -6.55 -18.24 -1.82
CA PRO A 180 -7.69 -17.46 -1.35
C PRO A 180 -7.29 -16.00 -1.13
N PHE A 181 -8.28 -15.10 -1.23
CA PHE A 181 -8.04 -13.65 -1.19
C PHE A 181 -7.31 -13.20 0.09
N ASN A 182 -7.64 -13.79 1.24
CA ASN A 182 -7.00 -13.43 2.51
C ASN A 182 -5.51 -13.75 2.51
N THR A 183 -5.10 -14.92 2.01
CA THR A 183 -3.69 -15.32 1.90
C THR A 183 -2.96 -14.43 0.89
N PHE A 184 -3.61 -14.11 -0.24
CA PHE A 184 -3.06 -13.14 -1.19
C PHE A 184 -2.78 -11.78 -0.53
N LEU A 185 -3.70 -11.27 0.30
CA LEU A 185 -3.49 -10.00 1.01
C LEU A 185 -2.32 -10.08 2.01
N ASP A 186 -2.12 -11.21 2.68
CA ASP A 186 -1.01 -11.40 3.63
C ASP A 186 0.35 -11.42 2.92
N GLU A 187 0.42 -12.13 1.79
CA GLU A 187 1.60 -12.14 0.92
C GLU A 187 1.88 -10.75 0.32
N LEU A 188 0.83 -10.05 -0.12
CA LEU A 188 0.93 -8.71 -0.65
C LEU A 188 1.39 -7.69 0.40
N ALA A 189 0.84 -7.76 1.62
CA ALA A 189 1.27 -6.92 2.75
C ALA A 189 2.75 -7.12 3.06
N THR A 190 3.20 -8.37 3.04
CA THR A 190 4.62 -8.73 3.22
C THR A 190 5.49 -8.15 2.10
N ALA A 191 5.06 -8.30 0.84
CA ALA A 191 5.77 -7.80 -0.33
C ALA A 191 5.89 -6.26 -0.34
N MET A 192 4.82 -5.55 0.03
CA MET A 192 4.79 -4.09 0.20
C MET A 192 5.46 -3.61 1.50
N SER A 193 5.74 -4.52 2.44
CA SER A 193 6.16 -4.21 3.82
C SER A 193 5.24 -3.20 4.50
N THR A 194 3.93 -3.43 4.36
CA THR A 194 2.87 -2.62 4.98
C THR A 194 1.94 -3.52 5.81
N ARG A 195 0.99 -2.91 6.52
CA ARG A 195 -0.01 -3.65 7.30
C ARG A 195 -1.20 -3.99 6.42
N LYS A 196 -1.78 -5.18 6.59
CA LYS A 196 -3.00 -5.62 5.88
C LYS A 196 -4.15 -4.61 6.00
N SER A 197 -4.28 -3.95 7.16
CA SER A 197 -5.30 -2.92 7.41
C SER A 197 -5.18 -1.67 6.52
N LEU A 198 -4.01 -1.44 5.91
CA LEU A 198 -3.78 -0.32 4.99
C LEU A 198 -4.03 -0.70 3.52
N LEU A 199 -4.33 -1.97 3.25
CA LEU A 199 -4.56 -2.49 1.91
C LEU A 199 -6.02 -2.37 1.45
N SER A 200 -6.85 -1.56 2.12
CA SER A 200 -8.26 -1.38 1.77
C SER A 200 -8.47 -0.61 0.46
N GLY A 201 -7.45 0.09 -0.04
CA GLY A 201 -7.48 0.87 -1.28
C GLY A 201 -6.48 0.34 -2.29
N ILE A 202 -6.50 -0.96 -2.61
CA ILE A 202 -5.64 -1.48 -3.67
C ILE A 202 -6.43 -1.59 -4.97
N ALA A 203 -5.82 -1.12 -6.05
CA ALA A 203 -6.27 -1.37 -7.41
C ALA A 203 -5.28 -2.25 -8.17
N TYR A 204 -5.76 -2.90 -9.23
CA TYR A 204 -4.94 -3.73 -10.11
C TYR A 204 -5.12 -3.33 -11.58
N LEU A 205 -4.05 -3.50 -12.35
CA LEU A 205 -4.03 -3.24 -13.78
C LEU A 205 -3.29 -4.36 -14.56
N PRO A 206 -4.02 -5.24 -15.27
CA PRO A 206 -3.40 -6.30 -16.06
C PRO A 206 -2.69 -5.78 -17.31
N SER A 207 -1.49 -6.28 -17.60
CA SER A 207 -0.65 -5.83 -18.71
C SER A 207 -1.17 -6.19 -20.10
N TYR A 208 -2.10 -7.16 -20.19
CA TYR A 208 -2.67 -7.62 -21.46
C TYR A 208 -3.84 -6.77 -21.97
N LEU A 209 -4.32 -5.80 -21.17
CA LEU A 209 -5.34 -4.86 -21.63
C LEU A 209 -4.76 -3.91 -22.69
N PRO A 210 -5.56 -3.51 -23.69
CA PRO A 210 -5.12 -2.55 -24.71
C PRO A 210 -4.72 -1.22 -24.05
N LYS A 211 -3.63 -0.62 -24.52
CA LYS A 211 -3.10 0.64 -23.97
C LYS A 211 -3.93 1.87 -24.37
N ASN A 212 -4.75 1.75 -25.42
CA ASN A 212 -5.60 2.80 -25.97
C ASN A 212 -7.03 2.25 -26.15
N PRO A 213 -8.05 2.78 -25.43
CA PRO A 213 -7.95 3.84 -24.41
C PRO A 213 -7.11 3.41 -23.20
N LYS A 214 -6.61 4.36 -22.41
CA LYS A 214 -5.83 4.05 -21.21
C LYS A 214 -6.70 3.19 -20.28
N PRO A 215 -6.29 1.96 -19.94
CA PRO A 215 -7.10 1.09 -19.13
C PRO A 215 -7.22 1.66 -17.71
N ILE A 216 -8.45 1.66 -17.19
CA ILE A 216 -8.76 2.18 -15.86
C ILE A 216 -8.46 1.07 -14.84
N PRO A 217 -7.64 1.33 -13.81
CA PRO A 217 -7.39 0.38 -12.72
C PRO A 217 -8.69 -0.05 -12.04
N LYS A 218 -8.80 -1.33 -11.68
CA LYS A 218 -9.96 -1.86 -10.97
C LYS A 218 -9.62 -2.09 -9.50
N LEU A 219 -10.53 -1.73 -8.59
CA LEU A 219 -10.35 -1.94 -7.16
C LEU A 219 -10.41 -3.44 -6.80
N LEU A 220 -9.62 -3.82 -5.80
CA LEU A 220 -9.48 -5.19 -5.30
C LEU A 220 -9.81 -5.23 -3.80
N GLU A 221 -11.09 -5.03 -3.48
CA GLU A 221 -11.56 -4.82 -2.10
C GLU A 221 -11.96 -6.12 -1.41
N ASP A 222 -12.36 -7.13 -2.18
CA ASP A 222 -13.09 -8.29 -1.66
C ASP A 222 -12.77 -9.59 -2.41
N GLY A 223 -13.22 -10.72 -1.82
CA GLY A 223 -13.08 -12.02 -2.46
C GLY A 223 -13.81 -12.14 -3.80
N LYS A 224 -14.83 -11.30 -4.08
CA LYS A 224 -15.55 -11.33 -5.36
C LYS A 224 -14.75 -10.66 -6.47
N SER A 225 -14.14 -9.51 -6.21
CA SER A 225 -13.22 -8.84 -7.14
C SER A 225 -11.98 -9.69 -7.42
N TRP A 226 -11.46 -10.40 -6.41
CA TRP A 226 -10.41 -11.42 -6.59
C TRP A 226 -10.82 -12.53 -7.56
N LYS A 227 -12.02 -13.12 -7.37
CA LYS A 227 -12.54 -14.14 -8.31
C LYS A 227 -12.72 -13.58 -9.73
N LYS A 228 -13.19 -12.35 -9.88
CA LYS A 228 -13.33 -11.68 -11.19
C LYS A 228 -11.98 -11.45 -11.86
N LEU A 229 -10.94 -11.12 -11.09
CA LEU A 229 -9.57 -11.03 -11.60
C LEU A 229 -9.11 -12.39 -12.13
N ILE A 230 -9.23 -13.46 -11.33
CA ILE A 230 -8.86 -14.82 -11.75
C ILE A 230 -9.60 -15.22 -13.04
N GLN A 231 -10.92 -15.02 -13.10
CA GLN A 231 -11.72 -15.29 -14.30
C GLN A 231 -11.26 -14.49 -15.52
N SER A 232 -10.89 -13.22 -15.35
CA SER A 232 -10.35 -12.40 -16.44
C SER A 232 -9.03 -12.94 -16.96
N VAL A 233 -8.16 -13.44 -16.08
CA VAL A 233 -6.88 -14.05 -16.45
C VAL A 233 -7.10 -15.39 -17.15
N GLU A 234 -8.03 -16.21 -16.67
CA GLU A 234 -8.44 -17.47 -17.32
C GLU A 234 -8.94 -17.23 -18.75
N ALA A 235 -9.82 -16.23 -18.93
CA ALA A 235 -10.34 -15.85 -20.23
C ALA A 235 -9.22 -15.37 -21.18
N TYR A 236 -8.26 -14.61 -20.66
CA TYR A 236 -7.08 -14.19 -21.44
C TYR A 236 -6.21 -15.39 -21.87
N ILE A 237 -5.92 -16.31 -20.96
CA ILE A 237 -5.15 -17.53 -21.25
C ILE A 237 -5.87 -18.39 -22.29
N ALA A 238 -7.19 -18.57 -22.14
CA ALA A 238 -8.01 -19.32 -23.09
C ALA A 238 -7.97 -18.69 -24.50
N ALA A 239 -8.18 -17.36 -24.60
CA ALA A 239 -8.14 -16.65 -25.87
C ALA A 239 -6.76 -16.70 -26.55
N GLU A 240 -5.66 -16.61 -25.78
CA GLU A 240 -4.31 -16.75 -26.33
C GLU A 240 -4.00 -18.18 -26.79
N LYS A 241 -4.50 -19.20 -26.08
CA LYS A 241 -4.39 -20.59 -26.51
C LYS A 241 -5.18 -20.84 -27.80
N GLU A 242 -6.40 -20.32 -27.89
CA GLU A 242 -7.26 -20.44 -29.07
C GLU A 242 -6.60 -19.82 -30.31
N LYS A 243 -6.04 -18.60 -30.19
CA LYS A 243 -5.27 -17.95 -31.27
C LYS A 243 -4.08 -18.79 -31.75
N LYS A 244 -3.52 -19.64 -30.88
CA LYS A 244 -2.39 -20.53 -31.17
C LYS A 244 -2.82 -21.98 -31.45
N LYS A 245 -4.08 -22.22 -31.85
CA LYS A 245 -4.63 -23.55 -32.16
C LYS A 245 -4.58 -24.54 -30.98
N GLY A 246 -4.81 -24.05 -29.76
CA GLY A 246 -4.96 -24.85 -28.54
C GLY A 246 -3.67 -25.24 -27.82
N ASN A 247 -2.55 -25.39 -28.53
CA ASN A 247 -1.29 -25.91 -27.96
C ASN A 247 -0.22 -24.84 -27.68
N GLY A 248 -0.51 -23.57 -27.89
CA GLY A 248 0.46 -22.51 -27.66
C GLY A 248 0.60 -22.13 -26.19
N VAL A 249 1.84 -21.93 -25.74
CA VAL A 249 2.11 -21.27 -24.44
C VAL A 249 1.52 -19.85 -24.51
N PRO A 250 0.64 -19.43 -23.57
CA PRO A 250 0.10 -18.08 -23.55
C PRO A 250 1.23 -17.06 -23.45
N ARG A 251 1.03 -15.85 -24.00
CA ARG A 251 2.03 -14.78 -23.89
C ARG A 251 2.23 -14.44 -22.40
N PRO A 252 3.47 -14.24 -21.91
CA PRO A 252 3.70 -13.78 -20.56
C PRO A 252 2.97 -12.47 -20.28
N PHE A 253 2.39 -12.36 -19.08
CA PHE A 253 1.67 -11.19 -18.62
C PHE A 253 2.00 -10.91 -17.16
N SER A 254 1.80 -9.68 -16.72
CA SER A 254 1.91 -9.28 -15.32
C SER A 254 0.73 -8.41 -14.90
N ILE A 255 0.46 -8.33 -13.60
CA ILE A 255 -0.59 -7.50 -13.02
C ILE A 255 0.07 -6.42 -12.17
N LEU A 256 -0.08 -5.15 -12.53
CA LEU A 256 0.44 -4.04 -11.74
C LEU A 256 -0.49 -3.77 -10.56
N ILE A 257 0.05 -3.76 -9.35
CA ILE A 257 -0.63 -3.32 -8.14
C ILE A 257 -0.45 -1.80 -7.99
N ILE A 258 -1.55 -1.10 -7.71
CA ILE A 258 -1.58 0.34 -7.50
C ILE A 258 -2.18 0.58 -6.12
N ASP A 259 -1.42 1.23 -5.26
CA ASP A 259 -1.91 1.67 -3.95
C ASP A 259 -2.66 3.00 -4.11
N THR A 260 -3.95 3.00 -3.77
CA THR A 260 -4.83 4.18 -3.78
C THR A 260 -5.10 4.71 -2.37
N SER A 261 -4.48 4.12 -1.32
CA SER A 261 -4.66 4.55 0.07
C SER A 261 -3.88 5.82 0.42
N GLY A 262 -2.76 6.05 -0.27
CA GLY A 262 -2.05 7.33 -0.26
C GLY A 262 -2.83 8.34 -1.08
N GLY A 263 -3.56 9.24 -0.41
CA GLY A 263 -4.45 10.23 -1.02
C GLY A 263 -3.84 10.91 -2.25
N ASP A 264 -4.70 11.14 -3.25
CA ASP A 264 -4.44 11.72 -4.57
C ASP A 264 -2.97 11.88 -4.94
N PRO A 265 -2.42 11.05 -5.85
CA PRO A 265 -1.14 11.34 -6.46
C PRO A 265 -1.28 12.63 -7.30
N LYS A 266 -1.13 13.79 -6.65
CA LYS A 266 -0.87 15.09 -7.31
C LYS A 266 0.44 15.07 -8.10
N GLY A 267 1.24 14.01 -7.96
CA GLY A 267 2.33 13.67 -8.85
C GLY A 267 1.84 12.94 -10.10
N LYS A 268 1.62 13.69 -11.18
CA LYS A 268 1.55 13.18 -12.55
C LYS A 268 2.74 12.23 -12.77
N VAL A 269 2.53 10.91 -12.72
CA VAL A 269 3.54 9.89 -13.04
C VAL A 269 3.83 9.99 -14.54
N SER A 270 4.64 10.98 -14.90
CA SER A 270 5.20 11.12 -16.22
C SER A 270 6.23 10.01 -16.38
N ALA A 271 6.05 9.21 -17.42
CA ALA A 271 6.91 8.10 -17.79
C ALA A 271 8.39 8.51 -17.70
N THR A 272 9.11 7.87 -16.79
CA THR A 272 10.53 8.10 -16.50
C THR A 272 11.37 7.93 -17.77
N LYS A 273 11.76 9.04 -18.39
CA LYS A 273 12.86 9.10 -19.34
C LYS A 273 14.16 9.05 -18.52
N LYS A 274 14.84 7.92 -18.60
CA LYS A 274 16.14 7.59 -17.97
C LYS A 274 17.13 8.79 -18.08
N GLY A 275 17.45 9.44 -16.96
CA GLY A 275 18.32 10.62 -16.95
C GLY A 275 18.76 11.10 -15.57
N LYS A 276 19.77 10.43 -15.01
CA LYS A 276 20.83 10.90 -14.09
C LYS A 276 20.56 12.09 -13.14
N LYS A 277 20.63 11.77 -11.83
CA LYS A 277 21.34 12.47 -10.73
C LYS A 277 20.48 13.12 -9.63
N ASP A 278 20.69 12.59 -8.41
CA ASP A 278 20.59 13.12 -7.05
C ASP A 278 19.56 14.21 -6.76
N THR A 279 18.50 13.86 -6.03
CA THR A 279 18.00 14.66 -4.90
C THR A 279 17.27 13.74 -3.94
N SER A 280 17.64 13.81 -2.66
CA SER A 280 17.01 13.11 -1.53
C SER A 280 15.57 13.60 -1.35
N GLU A 281 14.60 12.80 -1.77
CA GLU A 281 13.17 13.06 -1.56
C GLU A 281 12.72 12.30 -0.31
N GLN A 282 12.54 13.05 0.77
CA GLN A 282 12.11 12.55 2.06
C GLN A 282 10.60 12.30 2.01
N SER A 283 10.20 11.04 1.91
CA SER A 283 8.79 10.64 1.88
C SER A 283 8.10 11.07 3.18
N GLU A 284 7.09 11.95 3.08
CA GLU A 284 6.27 12.35 4.21
C GLU A 284 5.42 11.18 4.73
N PRO A 285 5.34 10.96 6.05
CA PRO A 285 4.51 9.91 6.63
C PRO A 285 3.01 10.22 6.48
N PRO A 286 2.14 9.18 6.53
CA PRO A 286 0.69 9.36 6.43
C PRO A 286 0.18 10.30 7.53
N SER A 287 -0.50 11.38 7.11
CA SER A 287 -0.98 12.44 7.99
C SER A 287 -2.10 11.94 8.91
N ASP A 288 -1.92 12.13 10.22
CA ASP A 288 -2.88 11.72 11.24
C ASP A 288 -4.13 12.62 11.18
N LYS A 289 -5.35 12.07 11.34
CA LYS A 289 -6.60 12.87 11.29
C LYS A 289 -6.59 14.10 12.23
N LYS A 290 -5.86 14.03 13.35
CA LYS A 290 -5.68 15.16 14.29
C LYS A 290 -4.81 16.27 13.72
N GLU A 291 -3.80 15.94 12.91
CA GLU A 291 -2.92 16.90 12.24
C GLU A 291 -3.72 17.78 11.29
N HIS A 292 -4.62 17.18 10.50
CA HIS A 292 -5.48 17.94 9.60
C HIS A 292 -6.40 18.93 10.34
N VAL A 293 -6.88 18.59 11.54
CA VAL A 293 -7.69 19.52 12.35
C VAL A 293 -6.86 20.74 12.74
N PHE A 294 -5.63 20.54 13.21
CA PHE A 294 -4.73 21.65 13.56
C PHE A 294 -4.30 22.46 12.34
N TYR A 295 -4.08 21.81 11.19
CA TYR A 295 -3.80 22.50 9.93
C TYR A 295 -4.88 23.53 9.61
N ARG A 296 -6.16 23.12 9.65
CA ARG A 296 -7.30 24.02 9.39
C ARG A 296 -7.39 25.15 10.42
N GLN A 297 -7.12 24.86 11.69
CA GLN A 297 -7.11 25.88 12.75
C GLN A 297 -6.00 26.92 12.52
N LEU A 298 -4.80 26.49 12.12
CA LEU A 298 -3.69 27.38 11.80
C LEU A 298 -4.00 28.23 10.57
N GLU A 299 -4.54 27.63 9.50
CA GLU A 299 -4.96 28.33 8.28
C GLU A 299 -5.97 29.44 8.58
N GLN A 300 -6.98 29.15 9.41
CA GLN A 300 -8.01 30.12 9.79
C GLN A 300 -7.45 31.23 10.70
N LYS A 301 -6.62 30.87 11.68
CA LYS A 301 -6.11 31.80 12.69
C LYS A 301 -5.08 32.78 12.15
N TYR A 302 -4.20 32.31 11.28
CA TYR A 302 -3.13 33.13 10.71
C TYR A 302 -3.54 33.76 9.37
N HIS A 303 -4.82 33.66 8.97
CA HIS A 303 -5.30 34.28 7.74
C HIS A 303 -5.11 35.81 7.78
N CYS A 304 -4.28 36.32 6.88
CA CYS A 304 -3.98 37.74 6.79
C CYS A 304 -4.87 38.43 5.77
N ALA A 305 -5.59 39.47 6.19
CA ALA A 305 -6.49 40.23 5.33
C ALA A 305 -5.76 40.96 4.17
N GLU A 306 -4.50 41.38 4.37
CA GLU A 306 -3.74 42.08 3.33
C GLU A 306 -3.29 41.17 2.18
N HIS A 307 -3.03 39.90 2.48
CA HIS A 307 -2.47 38.93 1.54
C HIS A 307 -3.47 37.85 1.13
N GLU A 308 -4.66 37.82 1.75
CA GLU A 308 -5.70 36.79 1.61
C GLU A 308 -5.18 35.35 1.81
N LYS A 309 -4.12 35.21 2.63
CA LYS A 309 -3.39 33.96 2.84
C LYS A 309 -2.85 33.87 4.27
N PRO A 310 -2.55 32.65 4.77
CA PRO A 310 -1.99 32.49 6.11
C PRO A 310 -0.59 33.12 6.21
N CYS A 311 -0.42 34.10 7.10
CA CYS A 311 0.85 34.77 7.34
C CYS A 311 1.22 34.75 8.83
N ALA A 312 2.51 34.60 9.10
CA ALA A 312 3.09 34.87 10.41
C ALA A 312 3.65 36.31 10.42
N VAL A 313 3.24 37.12 11.40
CA VAL A 313 3.78 38.46 11.61
C VAL A 313 5.03 38.34 12.49
N LEU A 314 6.16 38.79 11.95
CA LEU A 314 7.45 38.76 12.64
C LEU A 314 7.61 39.96 13.58
N SER A 315 8.62 39.94 14.44
CA SER A 315 8.86 41.00 15.42
C SER A 315 9.15 42.38 14.82
N ASP A 316 9.59 42.42 13.55
CA ASP A 316 9.80 43.64 12.77
C ASP A 316 8.52 44.15 12.06
N GLY A 317 7.39 43.46 12.27
CA GLY A 317 6.12 43.75 11.61
C GLY A 317 6.01 43.22 10.19
N THR A 318 7.02 42.50 9.68
CA THR A 318 6.95 41.91 8.34
C THR A 318 6.07 40.67 8.32
N HIS A 319 5.32 40.49 7.24
CA HIS A 319 4.44 39.35 7.04
C HIS A 319 5.17 38.26 6.27
N TYR A 320 5.42 37.12 6.91
CA TYR A 320 5.92 35.91 6.26
C TYR A 320 4.74 35.06 5.79
N HIS A 321 4.69 34.73 4.50
CA HIS A 321 3.64 33.88 3.95
C HIS A 321 3.94 32.41 4.29
N LEU A 322 3.09 31.80 5.11
CA LEU A 322 3.20 30.41 5.52
C LEU A 322 2.81 29.51 4.34
N THR A 323 3.74 28.66 3.91
CA THR A 323 3.47 27.66 2.87
C THR A 323 2.67 26.49 3.44
N ASP A 324 2.02 25.69 2.58
CA ASP A 324 1.33 24.47 3.01
C ASP A 324 2.27 23.54 3.80
N ASN A 325 3.55 23.48 3.42
CA ASN A 325 4.57 22.73 4.13
C ASN A 325 4.84 23.29 5.53
N ASP A 326 4.87 24.62 5.68
CA ASP A 326 5.06 25.27 6.99
C ASP A 326 3.87 24.97 7.91
N LEU A 327 2.64 25.04 7.39
CA LEU A 327 1.42 24.75 8.14
C LEU A 327 1.31 23.27 8.54
N SER A 328 1.62 22.34 7.63
CA SER A 328 1.64 20.91 7.92
C SER A 328 2.69 20.57 8.97
N LYS A 329 3.92 21.09 8.81
CA LYS A 329 4.98 20.89 9.79
C LYS A 329 4.63 21.47 11.15
N TRP A 330 3.97 22.63 11.21
CA TRP A 330 3.48 23.20 12.47
C TRP A 330 2.41 22.30 13.10
N ALA A 331 1.40 21.90 12.34
CA ALA A 331 0.34 21.00 12.82
C ALA A 331 0.92 19.68 13.37
N TYR A 332 1.90 19.10 12.67
CA TYR A 332 2.63 17.92 13.10
C TYR A 332 3.32 18.12 14.46
N LEU A 333 4.02 19.26 14.65
CA LEU A 333 4.73 19.58 15.89
C LEU A 333 3.76 19.78 17.07
N ILE A 334 2.52 20.23 16.82
CA ILE A 334 1.47 20.33 17.85
C ILE A 334 1.00 18.93 18.29
N VAL A 335 0.77 18.02 17.33
CA VAL A 335 0.26 16.66 17.61
C VAL A 335 1.31 15.81 18.32
N LYS A 336 2.59 16.00 18.00
CA LYS A 336 3.71 15.19 18.53
C LYS A 336 4.67 16.05 19.35
N PRO A 337 4.27 16.51 20.54
CA PRO A 337 5.09 17.39 21.38
C PRO A 337 6.40 16.73 21.82
N ASP A 338 6.44 15.40 21.91
CA ASP A 338 7.60 14.64 22.39
C ASP A 338 8.78 14.63 21.41
N LEU A 339 8.55 14.97 20.13
CA LEU A 339 9.59 15.06 19.10
C LEU A 339 10.34 16.38 19.10
N VAL A 340 9.84 17.39 19.82
CA VAL A 340 10.42 18.72 19.86
C VAL A 340 11.51 18.75 20.94
N GLN A 341 12.78 18.69 20.53
CA GLN A 341 13.92 18.84 21.45
C GLN A 341 14.05 20.26 22.01
N SER A 342 13.35 21.25 21.43
CA SER A 342 13.36 22.61 21.91
C SER A 342 12.36 22.80 23.05
N GLN A 343 12.75 23.57 24.08
CA GLN A 343 12.02 23.74 25.34
C GLN A 343 10.61 24.36 25.22
N HIS A 344 10.18 24.74 24.02
CA HIS A 344 8.88 25.36 23.80
C HIS A 344 7.96 24.40 23.06
N ARG A 345 6.93 23.92 23.76
CA ARG A 345 5.84 23.15 23.13
C ARG A 345 5.21 24.00 22.04
N ALA A 346 5.15 23.46 20.82
CA ALA A 346 4.40 24.06 19.73
C ALA A 346 2.92 24.12 20.11
N THR A 347 2.31 25.29 19.97
CA THR A 347 0.87 25.48 20.17
C THR A 347 0.28 26.16 18.93
N VAL A 348 -1.05 26.27 18.89
CA VAL A 348 -1.76 27.02 17.83
C VAL A 348 -1.49 28.52 17.93
N ASP A 349 -1.00 29.03 19.06
CA ASP A 349 -0.72 30.46 19.30
C ASP A 349 0.76 30.80 19.09
N THR A 350 1.65 29.85 19.35
CA THR A 350 3.09 30.09 19.43
C THR A 350 3.80 29.44 18.25
N LEU A 351 4.45 30.27 17.43
CA LEU A 351 5.20 29.85 16.25
C LEU A 351 6.40 28.95 16.65
N PRO A 352 6.50 27.71 16.14
CA PRO A 352 7.62 26.83 16.44
C PRO A 352 8.94 27.38 15.89
N LYS A 353 9.97 27.46 16.74
CA LYS A 353 11.33 27.85 16.32
C LYS A 353 11.89 26.92 15.23
N ASP A 354 11.45 25.66 15.20
CA ASP A 354 11.90 24.65 14.23
C ASP A 354 11.42 24.90 12.78
N LEU A 355 10.49 25.83 12.57
CA LEU A 355 10.09 26.24 11.21
C LEU A 355 11.17 27.09 10.52
N LYS A 356 12.14 27.64 11.25
CA LYS A 356 13.25 28.47 10.71
C LYS A 356 12.77 29.56 9.75
N ILE A 357 11.67 30.22 10.12
CA ILE A 357 11.03 31.24 9.27
C ILE A 357 11.96 32.44 9.06
N GLU A 358 12.73 32.82 10.08
CA GLU A 358 13.70 33.93 10.02
C GLU A 358 14.73 33.74 8.90
N ASP A 359 15.16 32.50 8.63
CA ASP A 359 16.11 32.19 7.55
C ASP A 359 15.48 32.29 6.14
N ALA A 360 14.16 32.17 6.05
CA ALA A 360 13.41 32.11 4.79
C ALA A 360 12.94 33.48 4.28
N VAL A 361 12.83 34.47 5.16
CA VAL A 361 12.37 35.85 4.83
C VAL A 361 13.18 36.49 3.69
N PRO A 362 14.54 36.45 3.68
CA PRO A 362 15.31 37.07 2.60
C PRO A 362 15.03 36.44 1.24
N ARG A 363 14.71 35.13 1.20
CA ARG A 363 14.39 34.41 -0.04
C ARG A 363 13.04 34.83 -0.60
N GLN A 364 12.01 34.98 0.25
CA GLN A 364 10.69 35.44 -0.19
C GLN A 364 10.74 36.87 -0.72
N HIS A 365 11.46 37.78 -0.04
CA HIS A 365 11.65 39.15 -0.53
C HIS A 365 12.40 39.19 -1.87
N ALA A 366 13.44 38.38 -2.04
CA ALA A 366 14.17 38.28 -3.30
C ALA A 366 13.28 37.77 -4.45
N ALA A 367 12.47 36.73 -4.19
CA ALA A 367 11.53 36.19 -5.17
C ALA A 367 10.44 37.20 -5.54
N ARG A 368 9.84 37.90 -4.56
CA ARG A 368 8.83 38.93 -4.79
C ARG A 368 9.41 40.12 -5.58
N LYS A 369 10.63 40.53 -5.27
CA LYS A 369 11.35 41.57 -6.02
C LYS A 369 11.66 41.14 -7.46
N ALA A 370 12.01 39.87 -7.69
CA ALA A 370 12.21 39.34 -9.04
C ALA A 370 10.90 39.29 -9.84
N MET A 371 9.77 38.92 -9.22
CA MET A 371 8.47 38.92 -9.89
C MET A 371 7.96 40.33 -10.19
N ALA A 372 8.12 41.28 -9.26
CA ALA A 372 7.74 42.68 -9.49
C ALA A 372 8.51 43.30 -10.66
N ARG A 373 9.80 42.94 -10.81
CA ARG A 373 10.64 43.43 -11.92
C ARG A 373 10.19 42.90 -13.29
N ASN A 374 9.68 41.67 -13.36
CA ASN A 374 9.15 41.11 -14.61
C ASN A 374 7.76 41.63 -14.99
N GLY A 375 7.00 42.19 -14.04
CA GLY A 375 5.66 42.71 -14.30
C GLY A 375 5.62 44.08 -15.00
N GLN A 376 6.74 44.81 -15.04
CA GLN A 376 6.76 46.21 -15.49
C GLN A 376 7.31 46.44 -16.90
N GLU A 377 7.77 45.40 -17.62
CA GLU A 377 8.30 45.54 -19.00
C GLU A 377 7.48 44.80 -20.07
N ALA A 378 6.27 44.34 -19.75
CA ALA A 378 5.39 43.64 -20.69
C ALA A 378 4.42 44.56 -21.46
N SER A 379 4.84 45.78 -21.80
CA SER A 379 4.12 46.66 -22.72
C SER A 379 4.99 47.00 -23.93
N GLU A 380 5.18 46.02 -24.79
CA GLU A 380 5.13 46.11 -26.26
C GLU A 380 5.85 44.89 -26.84
N PRO A 381 5.14 44.02 -27.61
CA PRO A 381 5.83 42.97 -28.34
C PRO A 381 6.85 43.63 -29.27
N PRO A 382 8.10 43.14 -29.30
CA PRO A 382 9.16 43.78 -30.06
C PRO A 382 8.76 43.88 -31.53
N ALA A 383 8.98 45.05 -32.15
CA ALA A 383 8.40 45.43 -33.45
C ALA A 383 8.65 44.44 -34.61
N TRP A 384 9.65 43.56 -34.49
CA TRP A 384 9.92 42.49 -35.44
C TRP A 384 8.86 41.37 -35.45
N LEU A 385 8.02 41.27 -34.42
CA LEU A 385 6.99 40.23 -34.30
C LEU A 385 5.67 40.60 -35.02
N LEU A 386 5.42 41.89 -35.25
CA LEU A 386 4.19 42.40 -35.87
C LEU A 386 3.98 41.94 -37.34
N PRO A 387 5.01 41.81 -38.21
CA PRO A 387 4.82 41.35 -39.58
C PRO A 387 4.43 39.86 -39.67
N PHE A 388 4.84 39.04 -38.70
CA PHE A 388 4.66 37.59 -38.75
C PHE A 388 3.23 37.16 -38.39
N MET A 389 2.55 37.90 -37.51
CA MET A 389 1.14 37.64 -37.17
C MET A 389 0.16 38.03 -38.28
N GLY A 390 0.53 38.95 -39.19
CA GLY A 390 -0.31 39.34 -40.33
C GLY A 390 -0.43 38.25 -41.42
N MET A 391 0.57 37.38 -41.56
CA MET A 391 0.58 36.35 -42.62
C MET A 391 -0.21 35.07 -42.27
N ALA A 392 -0.41 34.77 -40.97
CA ALA A 392 -1.04 33.52 -40.54
C ALA A 392 -2.58 33.51 -40.66
N MET A 393 -3.23 34.67 -40.73
CA MET A 393 -4.70 34.77 -40.82
C MET A 393 -5.23 34.71 -42.28
N GLY A 394 -4.39 34.89 -43.29
CA GLY A 394 -4.80 34.93 -44.69
C GLY A 394 -4.89 33.58 -45.42
N GLY A 395 -4.37 32.50 -44.82
CA GLY A 395 -4.17 31.21 -45.52
C GLY A 395 -5.28 30.17 -45.38
N VAL A 396 -6.29 30.39 -44.53
CA VAL A 396 -7.19 29.30 -44.08
C VAL A 396 -8.48 29.18 -44.91
N MET A 397 -8.74 30.05 -45.90
CA MET A 397 -10.00 30.01 -46.68
C MET A 397 -9.90 29.48 -48.12
N ARG A 398 -8.76 28.95 -48.58
CA ARG A 398 -8.62 28.66 -50.03
C ARG A 398 -7.94 27.34 -50.41
N ASN A 399 -8.30 26.22 -49.80
CA ASN A 399 -8.00 24.91 -50.38
C ASN A 399 -9.02 23.84 -49.96
N ASN A 400 -10.17 23.88 -50.62
CA ASN A 400 -11.10 22.76 -50.73
C ASN A 400 -11.16 22.42 -52.22
N LEU A 401 -10.34 21.47 -52.68
CA LEU A 401 -10.59 20.63 -53.86
C LEU A 401 -9.40 19.70 -54.11
N ALA A 402 -9.70 18.40 -54.00
CA ALA A 402 -9.06 17.25 -54.65
C ALA A 402 -7.53 17.14 -54.61
N PHE A 403 -7.01 16.10 -53.94
CA PHE A 403 -5.95 15.29 -54.53
C PHE A 403 -5.87 13.90 -53.89
N GLU A 404 -5.94 12.89 -54.76
CA GLU A 404 -5.69 11.47 -54.50
C GLU A 404 -4.30 11.24 -53.88
N THR A 405 -4.24 10.38 -52.87
CA THR A 405 -2.98 9.82 -52.33
C THR A 405 -2.77 8.38 -52.80
N PRO A 406 -1.62 8.03 -53.40
CA PRO A 406 -1.27 6.64 -53.68
C PRO A 406 -0.65 5.97 -52.44
N GLN A 407 -1.01 4.70 -52.25
CA GLN A 407 -0.46 3.77 -51.26
C GLN A 407 1.05 3.56 -51.44
N GLN A 408 1.82 3.64 -50.34
CA GLN A 408 3.15 3.04 -50.23
C GLN A 408 3.11 1.82 -49.31
N PRO A 409 3.82 0.71 -49.65
CA PRO A 409 3.95 -0.44 -48.77
C PRO A 409 5.10 -0.29 -47.78
N ALA A 410 4.81 -0.49 -46.49
CA ALA A 410 5.79 -0.54 -45.41
C ALA A 410 6.53 -1.88 -45.36
N VAL A 411 7.86 -1.84 -45.47
CA VAL A 411 8.78 -2.96 -45.25
C VAL A 411 9.31 -2.85 -43.81
N HIS A 412 8.93 -3.79 -42.94
CA HIS A 412 9.48 -3.88 -41.57
C HIS A 412 10.60 -4.92 -41.51
N HIS A 413 11.78 -4.49 -41.07
CA HIS A 413 12.90 -5.35 -40.68
C HIS A 413 12.70 -5.90 -39.26
N PRO A 414 12.96 -7.21 -38.99
CA PRO A 414 13.09 -7.72 -37.64
C PRO A 414 14.54 -7.67 -37.15
N LEU A 415 14.75 -7.08 -35.97
CA LEU A 415 15.98 -7.18 -35.19
C LEU A 415 15.95 -8.49 -34.40
N THR A 416 16.83 -9.42 -34.76
CA THR A 416 17.23 -10.61 -33.99
C THR A 416 18.11 -10.22 -32.81
N PRO A 417 17.83 -10.66 -31.56
CA PRO A 417 18.83 -10.67 -30.50
C PRO A 417 19.69 -11.93 -30.57
N ALA A 418 21.00 -11.73 -30.45
CA ALA A 418 22.03 -12.74 -30.49
C ALA A 418 21.94 -13.70 -29.28
N ALA A 419 22.04 -15.00 -29.57
CA ALA A 419 22.22 -16.05 -28.59
C ALA A 419 23.64 -15.98 -28.01
N GLY A 420 23.74 -15.80 -26.69
CA GLY A 420 24.97 -16.03 -25.93
C GLY A 420 25.13 -17.51 -25.56
N PRO A 421 26.36 -18.05 -25.52
CA PRO A 421 26.60 -19.46 -25.24
C PRO A 421 26.36 -19.81 -23.77
N SER A 422 25.52 -20.81 -23.57
CA SER A 422 25.28 -21.50 -22.30
C SER A 422 26.56 -22.20 -21.82
N ARG A 423 27.20 -21.65 -20.79
CA ARG A 423 28.18 -22.37 -19.99
C ARG A 423 27.42 -23.22 -18.96
N ARG A 424 27.43 -24.54 -19.19
CA ARG A 424 27.21 -25.54 -18.14
C ARG A 424 28.27 -25.34 -17.06
N ALA A 425 27.87 -24.94 -15.87
CA ALA A 425 28.62 -25.14 -14.65
C ALA A 425 27.88 -26.22 -13.85
N ALA A 426 28.65 -27.20 -13.39
CA ALA A 426 28.21 -28.36 -12.66
C ALA A 426 27.49 -27.96 -11.36
N TYR A 427 26.52 -28.79 -10.99
CA TYR A 427 26.01 -28.88 -9.63
C TYR A 427 27.17 -29.22 -8.70
N ASP A 428 27.51 -28.30 -7.81
CA ASP A 428 28.18 -28.64 -6.57
C ASP A 428 27.35 -28.05 -5.43
N SER A 429 27.00 -28.94 -4.53
CA SER A 429 26.14 -28.74 -3.38
C SER A 429 26.90 -27.92 -2.35
N ASP A 430 26.33 -26.80 -1.90
CA ASP A 430 26.34 -26.35 -0.49
C ASP A 430 25.77 -24.92 -0.40
N PRO A 431 24.68 -24.68 0.37
CA PRO A 431 24.19 -23.33 0.60
C PRO A 431 25.13 -22.56 1.55
N PRO A 432 25.52 -21.32 1.22
CA PRO A 432 26.31 -20.50 2.14
C PRO A 432 25.45 -20.10 3.34
N SER A 433 25.73 -20.75 4.48
CA SER A 433 25.30 -20.37 5.82
C SER A 433 25.86 -18.98 6.16
N SER A 434 25.12 -17.92 5.80
CA SER A 434 25.39 -16.57 6.29
C SER A 434 24.76 -16.41 7.67
N GLY A 435 25.53 -16.80 8.69
CA GLY A 435 25.19 -16.63 10.10
C GLY A 435 25.12 -15.17 10.51
N THR A 436 23.92 -14.59 10.45
CA THR A 436 23.48 -13.67 11.50
C THR A 436 22.44 -14.42 12.30
N LYS A 437 22.85 -15.02 13.43
CA LYS A 437 21.94 -15.52 14.47
C LYS A 437 21.16 -14.32 15.01
N ARG A 438 20.16 -13.84 14.28
CA ARG A 438 19.12 -13.00 14.88
C ARG A 438 18.46 -13.88 15.92
N ALA A 439 18.46 -13.44 17.17
CA ALA A 439 17.70 -14.09 18.23
C ALA A 439 16.29 -14.31 17.68
N ALA A 440 15.93 -15.58 17.46
CA ALA A 440 14.61 -15.94 16.98
C ALA A 440 13.61 -15.32 17.96
N GLY A 441 12.79 -14.38 17.49
CA GLY A 441 11.74 -13.82 18.31
C GLY A 441 10.89 -14.97 18.84
N ILE A 442 10.60 -14.97 20.15
CA ILE A 442 9.70 -15.96 20.73
C ILE A 442 8.36 -15.77 20.03
N ALA A 443 8.00 -16.71 19.14
CA ALA A 443 6.76 -16.65 18.41
C ALA A 443 5.59 -16.77 19.40
N ALA A 444 4.59 -15.91 19.26
CA ALA A 444 3.37 -16.04 20.04
C ALA A 444 2.69 -17.38 19.67
N PRO A 445 2.10 -18.10 20.64
CA PRO A 445 1.38 -19.33 20.34
C PRO A 445 0.15 -19.03 19.49
N SER A 446 -0.25 -20.01 18.67
CA SER A 446 -1.54 -19.97 17.99
C SER A 446 -2.67 -19.96 19.04
N ILE A 447 -3.81 -19.38 18.68
CA ILE A 447 -4.98 -19.33 19.58
C ILE A 447 -5.43 -20.72 19.97
N TRP A 448 -5.40 -21.69 19.04
CA TRP A 448 -5.80 -23.07 19.35
C TRP A 448 -4.90 -23.70 20.42
N THR A 449 -3.57 -23.59 20.28
CA THR A 449 -2.63 -24.10 21.28
C THR A 449 -2.76 -23.37 22.61
N TRP A 450 -3.00 -22.05 22.57
CA TRP A 450 -3.23 -21.26 23.76
C TRP A 450 -4.52 -21.66 24.51
N LEU A 451 -5.66 -21.82 23.80
CA LEU A 451 -6.92 -22.26 24.42
C LEU A 451 -6.80 -23.66 25.04
N ALA A 452 -6.13 -24.59 24.35
CA ALA A 452 -5.83 -25.92 24.90
C ALA A 452 -4.93 -25.86 26.15
N SER A 453 -4.01 -24.87 26.20
CA SER A 453 -3.20 -24.64 27.40
C SER A 453 -4.04 -24.13 28.58
N LEU A 454 -5.09 -23.32 28.33
CA LEU A 454 -6.02 -22.89 29.38
C LEU A 454 -6.84 -24.04 29.93
N ASP A 455 -7.22 -25.00 29.09
CA ASP A 455 -7.96 -26.19 29.51
C ASP A 455 -7.12 -27.17 30.34
N SER A 456 -5.79 -27.15 30.16
CA SER A 456 -4.85 -28.03 30.87
C SER A 456 -4.23 -27.40 32.12
N ASP A 457 -4.31 -26.07 32.28
CA ASP A 457 -3.88 -25.37 33.49
C ASP A 457 -4.89 -25.62 34.62
N THR A 458 -4.54 -26.57 35.49
CA THR A 458 -5.38 -26.99 36.63
C THR A 458 -5.12 -26.20 37.91
N GLU A 459 -3.99 -25.50 38.02
CA GLU A 459 -3.51 -24.93 39.28
C GLU A 459 -3.88 -23.45 39.45
N ASP A 460 -3.61 -22.61 38.44
CA ASP A 460 -3.75 -21.15 38.55
C ASP A 460 -5.01 -20.63 37.88
N ARG A 461 -5.27 -21.13 36.66
CA ARG A 461 -6.44 -20.74 35.86
C ARG A 461 -7.57 -21.77 35.98
N GLY A 462 -7.22 -22.93 36.51
CA GLY A 462 -8.01 -24.16 36.56
C GLY A 462 -9.14 -24.23 37.57
N ARG A 463 -9.23 -23.31 38.53
CA ARG A 463 -10.37 -23.28 39.49
C ARG A 463 -11.73 -23.22 38.79
N HIS A 464 -11.76 -22.75 37.53
CA HIS A 464 -12.93 -22.78 36.67
C HIS A 464 -12.82 -23.74 35.47
N ALA A 465 -11.65 -24.32 35.19
CA ALA A 465 -11.42 -25.21 34.03
C ALA A 465 -12.26 -26.49 34.08
N GLY A 466 -12.65 -26.97 35.26
CA GLY A 466 -13.60 -28.09 35.37
C GLY A 466 -15.02 -27.77 34.87
N LYS A 467 -15.36 -26.49 34.64
CA LYS A 467 -16.69 -26.06 34.20
C LYS A 467 -16.72 -25.39 32.82
N ILE A 468 -15.56 -24.96 32.32
CA ILE A 468 -15.48 -24.19 31.08
C ILE A 468 -14.41 -24.83 30.20
N ASN A 469 -14.84 -25.32 29.04
CA ASN A 469 -13.96 -25.79 27.98
C ASN A 469 -13.67 -24.62 27.03
N TYR A 470 -12.49 -24.00 27.19
CA TYR A 470 -12.07 -22.85 26.39
C TYR A 470 -11.76 -23.23 24.94
N SER A 471 -11.22 -24.41 24.70
CA SER A 471 -10.95 -24.90 23.33
C SER A 471 -12.22 -25.06 22.49
N SER A 472 -13.41 -25.20 23.10
CA SER A 472 -14.69 -25.21 22.36
C SER A 472 -14.96 -23.92 21.56
N TYR A 473 -14.30 -22.81 21.92
CA TYR A 473 -14.42 -21.54 21.20
C TYR A 473 -13.45 -21.41 20.03
N SER A 474 -12.52 -22.35 19.79
CA SER A 474 -11.45 -22.17 18.80
C SER A 474 -11.96 -21.91 17.39
N LEU A 475 -13.00 -22.64 16.96
CA LEU A 475 -13.63 -22.44 15.65
C LEU A 475 -14.19 -21.02 15.50
N LYS A 476 -14.70 -20.44 16.58
CA LYS A 476 -15.22 -19.07 16.57
C LYS A 476 -14.11 -18.02 16.43
N PHE A 477 -12.90 -18.30 16.93
CA PHE A 477 -11.75 -17.43 16.67
C PHE A 477 -11.30 -17.51 15.21
N ASP A 478 -11.25 -18.72 14.65
CA ASP A 478 -10.89 -18.93 13.24
C ASP A 478 -11.91 -18.27 12.30
N ASP A 479 -13.21 -18.40 12.57
CA ASP A 479 -14.29 -17.75 11.83
C ASP A 479 -14.15 -16.22 11.79
N ASN A 480 -13.56 -15.63 12.84
CA ASN A 480 -13.31 -14.19 12.95
C ASN A 480 -11.88 -13.79 12.55
N GLY A 481 -11.09 -14.71 11.99
CA GLY A 481 -9.74 -14.44 11.50
C GLY A 481 -8.71 -14.13 12.59
N MET A 482 -8.94 -14.63 13.81
CA MET A 482 -8.00 -14.53 14.92
C MET A 482 -7.24 -15.85 15.04
N TYR A 483 -5.94 -15.84 14.70
CA TYR A 483 -5.13 -17.07 14.63
C TYR A 483 -4.05 -17.16 15.70
N ASN A 484 -3.57 -16.02 16.19
CA ASN A 484 -2.47 -15.94 17.15
C ASN A 484 -2.88 -15.18 18.41
N LEU A 485 -2.21 -15.47 19.53
CA LEU A 485 -2.48 -14.78 20.80
C LEU A 485 -2.33 -13.25 20.70
N THR A 486 -1.47 -12.77 19.80
CA THR A 486 -1.28 -11.34 19.52
C THR A 486 -2.52 -10.68 18.91
N ASP A 487 -3.39 -11.44 18.24
CA ASP A 487 -4.60 -10.90 17.62
C ASP A 487 -5.64 -10.48 18.69
N MET A 488 -5.47 -10.95 19.93
CA MET A 488 -6.25 -10.53 21.09
C MET A 488 -5.80 -9.17 21.66
N GLU A 489 -4.69 -8.60 21.17
CA GLU A 489 -4.18 -7.32 21.67
C GLU A 489 -5.13 -6.18 21.27
N GLY A 490 -5.72 -5.52 22.27
CA GLY A 490 -6.67 -4.42 22.07
C GLY A 490 -8.13 -4.85 21.96
N VAL A 491 -8.43 -6.16 21.96
CA VAL A 491 -9.80 -6.66 21.99
C VAL A 491 -10.34 -6.55 23.42
N ASP A 492 -11.48 -5.87 23.59
CA ASP A 492 -12.16 -5.80 24.88
C ASP A 492 -13.09 -7.00 25.12
N ALA A 493 -13.54 -7.18 26.37
CA ALA A 493 -14.36 -8.34 26.71
C ALA A 493 -15.75 -8.33 26.04
N THR A 494 -16.31 -7.15 25.77
CA THR A 494 -17.61 -7.00 25.12
C THR A 494 -17.54 -7.35 23.62
N GLN A 495 -16.50 -6.90 22.94
CA GLN A 495 -16.14 -7.25 21.57
C GLN A 495 -15.89 -8.74 21.48
N LEU A 496 -15.06 -9.29 22.37
CA LEU A 496 -14.78 -10.72 22.35
C LEU A 496 -16.06 -11.53 22.56
N SER A 497 -16.89 -11.18 23.55
CA SER A 497 -18.19 -11.83 23.79
C SER A 497 -19.09 -11.80 22.55
N SER A 498 -19.15 -10.66 21.85
CA SER A 498 -19.91 -10.52 20.60
C SER A 498 -19.33 -11.34 19.45
N LEU A 499 -18.00 -11.47 19.35
CA LEU A 499 -17.32 -12.18 18.26
C LEU A 499 -17.47 -13.70 18.39
N ILE A 500 -17.25 -14.23 19.59
CA ILE A 500 -17.23 -15.70 19.82
C ILE A 500 -18.55 -16.25 20.37
N GLY A 501 -19.52 -15.39 20.68
CA GLY A 501 -20.81 -15.78 21.27
C GLY A 501 -20.67 -16.35 22.70
N ALA A 502 -19.56 -16.08 23.37
CA ALA A 502 -19.34 -16.53 24.75
C ALA A 502 -20.03 -15.58 25.74
N PRO A 503 -20.54 -16.09 26.87
CA PRO A 503 -20.99 -15.25 27.98
C PRO A 503 -19.92 -14.24 28.39
N ILE A 504 -20.34 -13.00 28.69
CA ILE A 504 -19.42 -11.89 28.99
C ILE A 504 -18.38 -12.22 30.07
N GLY A 505 -18.76 -12.98 31.11
CA GLY A 505 -17.84 -13.40 32.16
C GLY A 505 -16.74 -14.37 31.68
N ILE A 506 -17.02 -15.20 30.66
CA ILE A 506 -16.01 -16.06 30.03
C ILE A 506 -15.07 -15.20 29.18
N ALA A 507 -15.63 -14.31 28.36
CA ALA A 507 -14.84 -13.40 27.53
C ALA A 507 -13.92 -12.49 28.38
N GLN A 508 -14.40 -11.94 29.50
CA GLN A 508 -13.60 -11.17 30.44
C GLN A 508 -12.39 -11.96 30.97
N ARG A 509 -12.60 -13.24 31.34
CA ARG A 509 -11.52 -14.11 31.79
C ARG A 509 -10.51 -14.39 30.67
N MET A 510 -10.97 -14.67 29.45
CA MET A 510 -10.09 -14.92 28.30
C MET A 510 -9.22 -13.70 27.97
N VAL A 511 -9.81 -12.49 27.96
CA VAL A 511 -9.05 -11.25 27.75
C VAL A 511 -8.02 -11.03 28.86
N LYS A 512 -8.38 -11.32 30.13
CA LYS A 512 -7.44 -11.22 31.26
C LYS A 512 -6.25 -12.18 31.07
N TYR A 513 -6.51 -13.45 30.80
CA TYR A 513 -5.45 -14.46 30.60
C TYR A 513 -4.55 -14.14 29.41
N ALA A 514 -5.12 -13.65 28.31
CA ALA A 514 -4.33 -13.27 27.14
C ALA A 514 -3.39 -12.10 27.43
N LYS A 515 -3.83 -11.09 28.19
CA LYS A 515 -2.97 -9.98 28.61
C LYS A 515 -1.81 -10.46 29.47
N GLU A 516 -2.07 -11.32 30.46
CA GLU A 516 -1.03 -11.92 31.31
C GLU A 516 0.00 -12.71 30.48
N ASP A 517 -0.45 -13.50 29.49
CA ASP A 517 0.44 -14.31 28.67
C ASP A 517 1.23 -13.49 27.66
N LEU A 518 0.63 -12.46 27.06
CA LEU A 518 1.35 -11.51 26.20
C LEU A 518 2.42 -10.75 26.99
N GLU A 519 2.13 -10.38 28.24
CA GLU A 519 3.12 -9.76 29.12
C GLU A 519 4.26 -10.74 29.48
N LYS A 520 3.95 -12.00 29.80
CA LYS A 520 4.94 -13.06 30.03
C LYS A 520 5.83 -13.27 28.81
N LEU A 521 5.26 -13.31 27.60
CA LEU A 521 6.00 -13.42 26.34
C LEU A 521 6.91 -12.21 26.11
N SER A 522 6.39 -10.99 26.30
CA SER A 522 7.17 -9.76 26.20
C SER A 522 8.36 -9.75 27.17
N ASN A 523 8.13 -10.18 28.41
CA ASN A 523 9.18 -10.29 29.43
C ASN A 523 10.18 -11.41 29.13
N ALA A 524 9.75 -12.53 28.55
CA ALA A 524 10.64 -13.58 28.06
C ALA A 524 11.55 -13.08 26.93
N VAL A 525 11.00 -12.32 25.96
CA VAL A 525 11.79 -11.71 24.89
C VAL A 525 12.79 -10.69 25.44
N LYS A 526 12.39 -9.85 26.40
CA LYS A 526 13.30 -8.90 27.07
C LYS A 526 14.43 -9.64 27.80
N ARG A 527 14.13 -10.74 28.50
CA ARG A 527 15.15 -11.57 29.18
C ARG A 527 16.09 -12.23 28.18
N ALA A 528 15.57 -12.81 27.09
CA ALA A 528 16.37 -13.43 26.04
C ALA A 528 17.27 -12.44 25.28
N ARG A 529 16.96 -11.14 25.32
CA ARG A 529 17.83 -10.08 24.76
C ARG A 529 18.94 -9.60 25.70
N ARG A 530 18.82 -9.88 27.01
CA ARG A 530 19.82 -9.50 28.02
C ARG A 530 20.91 -10.56 28.19
N VAL A 531 20.61 -11.80 27.82
CA VAL A 531 21.56 -12.91 27.69
C VAL A 531 22.19 -12.83 26.31
#